data_AF-A0A842SZX7-F1
#
_entry.id   AF-A0A842SZX7-F1
#
_cell.length_a   1.000
_cell.length_b   1.000
_cell.length_c   1.000
_cell.angle_alpha   90.00
_cell.angle_beta   90.00
_cell.angle_gamma   90.00
#
_symmetry.space_group_name_H-M   'P 1'
#
loop_
_entity.id
_entity.type
_entity.pdbx_description
1 polymer ?
#
loop_
_entity_poly.entity_id
_entity_poly.type
_entity_poly.pdbx_seq_one_letter_code
_entity_poly.pdbx_strand_id
1 'polypeptide(L)' 'MDRKVSKLKKLLEHWAEHNDSHKESFEKWREFAKEEGMDSVMEKLNKAIEKIDECSAYLRDAHAQIEE' A
#
# COMPACT_ATOMS: atom_id res chain seq x y z
N MET A 1 6.55 -10.85 -24.75
CA MET A 1 5.99 -9.60 -24.17
C MET A 1 6.81 -8.37 -24.58
N ASP A 2 6.14 -7.23 -24.84
CA ASP A 2 6.80 -5.93 -25.09
C ASP A 2 7.63 -5.47 -23.87
N ARG A 3 8.79 -4.83 -24.10
CA ARG A 3 9.72 -4.42 -23.03
C ARG A 3 9.07 -3.46 -22.03
N LYS A 4 8.20 -2.56 -22.48
CA LYS A 4 7.49 -1.63 -21.58
C LYS A 4 6.42 -2.37 -20.78
N VAL A 5 5.71 -3.31 -21.40
CA VAL A 5 4.73 -4.17 -20.69
C VAL A 5 5.41 -5.00 -19.59
N SER A 6 6.54 -5.66 -19.88
CA SER A 6 7.28 -6.41 -18.85
C SER A 6 7.82 -5.51 -17.73
N LYS A 7 8.24 -4.28 -18.07
CA LYS A 7 8.66 -3.30 -17.06
C LYS A 7 7.49 -2.86 -16.18
N LEU A 8 6.33 -2.59 -16.78
CA LEU A 8 5.12 -2.21 -16.04
C LEU A 8 4.69 -3.33 -15.09
N LYS A 9 4.66 -4.59 -15.56
CA LYS A 9 4.34 -5.75 -14.71
C LYS A 9 5.20 -5.77 -13.44
N LYS A 10 6.53 -5.68 -13.58
CA LYS A 10 7.45 -5.63 -12.42
C LYS A 10 7.22 -4.41 -11.51
N LEU A 11 6.86 -3.26 -12.07
CA LEU A 11 6.61 -2.05 -11.29
C LEU A 11 5.33 -2.17 -10.44
N LEU A 12 4.27 -2.78 -10.96
CA LEU A 12 3.01 -2.95 -10.24
C LEU A 12 3.21 -3.80 -8.97
N GLU A 13 3.94 -4.91 -9.09
CA GLU A 13 4.32 -5.74 -7.94
C GLU A 13 5.20 -4.97 -6.95
N HIS A 14 6.26 -4.32 -7.43
CA HIS A 14 7.16 -3.54 -6.58
C HIS A 14 6.46 -2.41 -5.81
N TRP A 15 5.51 -1.71 -6.43
CA TRP A 15 4.74 -0.67 -5.76
C TRP A 15 3.80 -1.23 -4.69
N ALA A 16 3.17 -2.39 -4.94
CA ALA A 16 2.33 -3.06 -3.95
C ALA A 16 3.15 -3.53 -2.73
N GLU A 17 4.32 -4.11 -2.95
CA GLU A 17 5.25 -4.49 -1.86
C GLU A 17 5.74 -3.27 -1.06
N HIS A 18 6.06 -2.18 -1.75
CA HIS A 18 6.48 -0.95 -1.08
C HIS A 18 5.36 -0.34 -0.23
N ASN A 19 4.13 -0.40 -0.72
CA ASN A 19 2.95 0.02 0.00
C ASN A 19 2.71 -0.82 1.27
N ASP A 20 2.98 -2.13 1.24
CA ASP A 20 2.90 -2.97 2.45
C ASP A 20 3.90 -2.50 3.52
N SER A 21 5.14 -2.16 3.12
CA SER A 21 6.16 -1.63 4.03
C SER A 21 5.74 -0.27 4.64
N HIS A 22 5.08 0.58 3.85
CA HIS A 22 4.51 1.83 4.35
C HIS A 22 3.36 1.58 5.33
N LYS A 23 2.47 0.62 5.03
CA LYS A 23 1.38 0.23 5.92
C LYS A 23 1.91 -0.22 7.28
N GLU A 24 2.90 -1.10 7.34
CA GLU A 24 3.50 -1.55 8.60
C GLU A 24 4.02 -0.36 9.43
N SER A 25 4.65 0.60 8.76
CA SER A 25 5.12 1.84 9.40
C SER A 25 3.96 2.69 9.92
N PHE A 26 2.87 2.83 9.17
CA PHE A 26 1.68 3.57 9.59
C PHE A 26 0.98 2.89 10.76
N GLU A 27 0.86 1.57 10.76
CA GLU A 27 0.25 0.79 11.84
C GLU A 27 1.00 0.99 13.16
N LYS A 28 2.34 0.99 13.12
CA LYS A 28 3.20 1.28 14.28
C LYS A 28 2.92 2.67 14.85
N TRP A 29 2.88 3.70 13.99
CA TRP A 29 2.65 5.07 14.45
C TRP A 29 1.20 5.32 14.86
N ARG A 30 0.26 4.57 14.30
CA ARG A 30 -1.16 4.61 14.66
C ARG A 30 -1.37 4.05 16.07
N GLU A 31 -0.68 2.97 16.44
CA GLU A 31 -0.72 2.48 17.83
C GLU A 31 -0.07 3.49 18.79
N PHE A 32 1.08 4.08 18.43
CA PHE A 32 1.67 5.15 19.23
C PHE A 32 0.71 6.35 19.41
N ALA A 33 0.07 6.82 18.34
CA ALA A 33 -0.90 7.91 18.41
C ALA A 33 -2.09 7.59 19.33
N LYS A 34 -2.52 6.32 19.35
CA LYS A 34 -3.57 5.83 20.24
C LYS A 34 -3.12 5.80 21.70
N GLU A 35 -1.89 5.35 21.97
CA GLU A 35 -1.31 5.34 23.33
C GLU A 35 -1.18 6.75 23.92
N GLU A 36 -0.87 7.74 23.07
CA GLU A 36 -0.73 9.14 23.45
C GLU A 36 -2.05 9.94 23.45
N GLY A 37 -3.20 9.28 23.22
CA GLY A 37 -4.52 9.95 23.18
C GLY A 37 -4.69 10.94 22.02
N MET A 38 -3.94 10.78 20.92
CA MET A 38 -3.99 11.63 19.74
C MET A 38 -5.07 11.15 18.76
N ASP A 39 -6.33 11.12 19.19
CA ASP A 39 -7.45 10.49 18.46
C ASP A 39 -7.57 10.94 17.00
N SER A 40 -7.46 12.25 16.72
CA SER A 40 -7.53 12.79 15.35
C SER A 40 -6.38 12.28 14.47
N VAL A 41 -5.17 12.14 15.02
CA VAL A 41 -4.01 11.61 14.28
C VAL A 41 -4.20 10.12 14.01
N MET A 42 -4.62 9.36 15.02
CA MET A 42 -4.94 7.93 14.89
C MET A 42 -6.00 7.70 13.79
N GLU A 43 -7.08 8.50 13.77
CA GLU A 43 -8.11 8.40 12.74
C GLU A 43 -7.59 8.66 11.33
N LYS A 44 -6.69 9.64 11.15
CA LYS A 44 -6.06 9.91 9.85
C LYS A 44 -5.13 8.78 9.42
N LEU A 45 -4.38 8.20 10.35
CA LEU A 45 -3.52 7.05 10.06
C LEU A 45 -4.34 5.80 9.71
N ASN A 46 -5.46 5.54 10.41
CA ASN A 46 -6.39 4.46 10.03
C ASN A 46 -6.89 4.63 8.59
N LYS A 47 -7.27 5.85 8.19
CA LYS A 47 -7.67 6.15 6.81
C LYS A 47 -6.52 5.97 5.81
N ALA A 48 -5.30 6.35 6.18
CA ALA A 48 -4.13 6.14 5.33
C ALA A 48 -3.85 4.64 5.11
N ILE A 49 -3.97 3.83 6.16
CA ILE A 49 -3.84 2.37 6.11
C ILE A 49 -4.90 1.75 5.19
N GLU A 50 -6.18 2.15 5.33
CA GLU A 50 -7.25 1.69 4.44
C GLU A 50 -6.95 2.02 2.97
N LYS A 51 -6.51 3.25 2.69
CA LYS A 51 -6.26 3.70 1.31
C LYS A 51 -5.01 3.09 0.70
N ILE A 52 -3.98 2.81 1.49
CA ILE A 52 -2.80 2.13 0.96
C ILE A 52 -3.06 0.64 0.72
N ASP A 53 -3.90 0.00 1.54
CA ASP A 53 -4.40 -1.36 1.28
C ASP A 53 -5.22 -1.44 -0.01
N GLU A 54 -6.17 -0.51 -0.19
CA GLU A 54 -6.99 -0.41 -1.40
C GLU A 54 -6.10 -0.19 -2.65
N CYS A 55 -5.11 0.69 -2.54
CA CYS A 55 -4.11 0.91 -3.60
C CYS A 55 -3.35 -0.38 -3.94
N SER A 56 -2.82 -1.08 -2.94
CA SER A 56 -2.09 -2.34 -3.16
C SER A 56 -2.97 -3.42 -3.78
N ALA A 57 -4.25 -3.51 -3.43
CA ALA A 57 -5.18 -4.44 -4.05
C ALA A 57 -5.32 -4.16 -5.56
N TYR A 58 -5.60 -2.91 -5.95
CA TYR A 58 -5.69 -2.56 -7.37
C TYR A 58 -4.38 -2.77 -8.14
N LEU A 59 -3.23 -2.53 -7.51
CA LEU A 59 -1.92 -2.78 -8.12
C LEU A 59 -1.69 -4.28 -8.39
N ARG A 60 -2.03 -5.14 -7.43
CA ARG A 60 -1.94 -6.60 -7.57
C ARG A 60 -2.93 -7.13 -8.61
N ASP A 61 -4.15 -6.60 -8.64
CA ASP A 61 -5.15 -6.96 -9.64
C ASP A 61 -4.69 -6.55 -11.05
N ALA A 62 -4.11 -5.36 -11.20
CA ALA A 62 -3.54 -4.91 -12.47
C ALA A 62 -2.34 -5.78 -12.89
N HIS A 63 -1.49 -6.19 -11.94
CA HIS A 63 -0.38 -7.11 -12.19
C HIS A 63 -0.88 -8.46 -12.71
N ALA A 64 -1.94 -9.01 -12.10
CA ALA A 64 -2.54 -10.29 -12.47
C ALA A 64 -3.18 -10.29 -13.86
N GLN A 65 -3.65 -9.14 -14.36
CA GLN A 65 -4.24 -9.01 -15.69
C GLN A 65 -3.22 -8.98 -16.84
N ILE A 66 -1.91 -8.88 -16.55
CA ILE A 66 -0.86 -8.91 -17.57
C ILE A 66 -0.40 -10.36 -17.78
N GLU A 67 -0.97 -11.02 -18.80
CA GLU A 67 -0.58 -12.38 -19.27
C GLU A 67 0.89 -12.42 -19.75
N GLU A 68 1.59 -13.55 -19.59
CA GLU A 68 3.03 -13.73 -19.96
C GLU A 68 3.34 -13.63 -21.47
#